data_AF-A0A951EHV7-F1
#
_entry.id   AF-A0A951EHV7-F1
#
_cell.length_a   1.000
_cell.length_b   1.000
_cell.length_c   1.000
_cell.angle_alpha   90.00
_cell.angle_beta   90.00
_cell.angle_gamma   90.00
#
_symmetry.space_group_name_H-M   'P 1'
#
loop_
_entity.id
_entity.type
_entity.pdbx_description
1 polymer ?
#
loop_
_entity_poly.entity_id
_entity_poly.type
_entity_poly.pdbx_seq_one_letter_code
_entity_poly.pdbx_strand_id
1 'polypeptide(L)'
;MFWRLLLQSFLRQRRRKLLAGLAITLGIAVATGMLAVGTEVGDKIGRELRVYGANIVVTPAVAALDTSVDGVAVAAASDAPYLNEADLPRIEGIFWRHNVTAFSPEFATEAEVQAGVQKLRIPVVGTWFEHRVTFGDSQIVTGWQKTHAWATIDGKLPHDEADEIAAGRKLAGELHVAPG
;
A
#
# COMPACT_ATOMS: atom_id res chain seq x y z
N MET A 1 -27.69 -56.46 -7.12
CA MET A 1 -28.73 -56.43 -8.17
C MET A 1 -29.09 -55.00 -8.58
N PHE A 2 -29.47 -54.11 -7.64
CA PHE A 2 -29.89 -52.72 -7.90
C PHE A 2 -28.88 -51.86 -8.71
N TRP A 3 -27.59 -51.86 -8.35
CA TRP A 3 -26.59 -51.06 -9.07
C TRP A 3 -26.43 -51.46 -10.55
N ARG A 4 -26.53 -52.76 -10.86
CA ARG A 4 -26.47 -53.25 -12.25
C ARG A 4 -27.68 -52.77 -13.06
N LEU A 5 -28.86 -52.74 -12.45
CA LEU A 5 -30.08 -52.22 -13.08
C LEU A 5 -30.01 -50.70 -13.32
N LEU A 6 -29.45 -49.95 -12.36
CA LEU A 6 -29.20 -48.51 -12.51
C LEU A 6 -28.20 -48.19 -13.63
N LEU A 7 -27.06 -48.88 -13.66
CA LEU A 7 -26.05 -48.74 -14.71
C LEU A 7 -26.62 -49.10 -16.09
N GLN A 8 -27.32 -50.23 -16.22
CA GLN A 8 -27.95 -50.61 -17.50
C GLN A 8 -29.03 -49.61 -17.94
N SER A 9 -29.79 -49.04 -17.01
CA SER A 9 -30.72 -47.94 -17.30
C SER A 9 -29.98 -46.72 -17.87
N PHE A 10 -28.84 -46.33 -17.30
CA PHE A 10 -28.01 -45.25 -17.83
C PHE A 10 -27.47 -45.54 -19.24
N LEU A 11 -27.03 -46.78 -19.49
CA LEU A 11 -26.49 -47.20 -20.78
C LEU A 11 -27.53 -47.31 -21.91
N ARG A 12 -28.83 -47.40 -21.60
CA ARG A 12 -29.90 -47.63 -22.61
C ARG A 12 -30.47 -46.36 -23.24
N GLN A 13 -30.34 -45.21 -22.57
CA GLN A 13 -30.78 -43.88 -23.07
C GLN A 13 -29.64 -42.85 -23.04
N ARG A 14 -28.44 -43.25 -23.51
CA ARG A 14 -27.22 -42.45 -23.34
C ARG A 14 -27.34 -41.02 -23.88
N ARG A 15 -27.96 -40.80 -25.04
CA ARG A 15 -28.11 -39.46 -25.64
C ARG A 15 -28.89 -38.49 -24.75
N ARG A 16 -30.07 -38.91 -24.28
CA ARG A 16 -30.93 -38.06 -23.43
C ARG A 16 -30.29 -37.79 -22.06
N LYS A 17 -29.63 -38.80 -21.49
CA LYS A 17 -28.94 -38.68 -20.20
C LYS A 17 -27.65 -37.87 -20.29
N LEU A 18 -26.92 -37.96 -21.41
CA LEU A 18 -25.76 -37.11 -21.70
C LEU A 18 -26.17 -35.64 -21.84
N LEU A 19 -27.25 -35.35 -22.58
CA LEU A 19 -27.76 -33.97 -22.71
C LEU A 19 -28.18 -33.38 -21.35
N ALA A 20 -28.87 -34.16 -20.52
CA ALA A 20 -29.24 -33.74 -19.17
C ALA A 20 -27.99 -33.52 -18.28
N GLY A 21 -27.01 -34.43 -18.35
CA GLY A 21 -25.74 -34.28 -17.65
C GLY A 21 -25.00 -33.00 -18.08
N LEU A 22 -24.89 -32.75 -19.39
CA LEU A 22 -24.28 -31.56 -19.96
C LEU A 22 -24.95 -30.27 -19.47
N ALA A 23 -26.28 -30.23 -19.47
CA ALA A 23 -27.03 -29.08 -18.99
C ALA A 23 -26.79 -28.82 -17.49
N ILE A 24 -26.77 -29.87 -16.67
CA ILE A 24 -26.49 -29.76 -15.23
C ILE A 24 -25.04 -29.29 -15.01
N THR A 25 -24.07 -29.89 -15.71
CA THR A 25 -22.67 -29.48 -15.58
C THR A 25 -22.45 -28.04 -16.01
N LEU A 26 -23.14 -27.59 -17.07
CA LEU A 26 -23.07 -26.21 -17.53
C LEU A 26 -23.66 -25.26 -16.48
N GLY A 27 -24.81 -25.59 -15.91
CA GLY A 27 -25.43 -24.81 -14.84
C GLY A 27 -24.54 -24.70 -13.59
N ILE A 28 -23.95 -25.81 -13.16
CA ILE A 28 -23.00 -25.82 -12.04
C ILE A 28 -21.77 -24.99 -12.37
N ALA A 29 -21.18 -25.16 -13.56
CA ALA A 29 -19.99 -24.41 -13.97
C ALA A 29 -20.23 -22.89 -13.97
N VAL A 30 -21.39 -22.45 -14.47
CA VAL A 30 -21.77 -21.03 -14.45
C VAL A 30 -21.96 -20.52 -13.03
N ALA A 31 -22.69 -21.27 -12.18
CA ALA A 31 -22.91 -20.88 -10.79
C ALA A 31 -21.60 -20.79 -10.00
N THR A 32 -20.71 -21.77 -10.16
CA THR A 32 -19.37 -21.77 -9.55
C THR A 32 -18.53 -20.61 -10.06
N GLY A 33 -18.55 -20.34 -11.37
CA GLY A 33 -17.84 -19.20 -11.95
C GLY A 33 -18.31 -17.86 -11.40
N MET A 34 -19.63 -17.66 -11.27
CA MET A 34 -20.18 -16.43 -10.67
C MET A 34 -19.79 -16.26 -9.21
N LEU A 35 -19.77 -17.34 -8.42
CA LEU A 35 -19.32 -17.29 -7.02
C LEU A 35 -17.85 -16.89 -6.92
N ALA A 36 -16.97 -17.50 -7.72
CA ALA A 36 -15.54 -17.19 -7.72
C ALA A 36 -15.28 -15.71 -8.06
N VAL A 37 -15.91 -15.22 -9.14
CA VAL A 37 -15.81 -13.82 -9.56
C VAL A 37 -16.38 -12.88 -8.48
N GLY A 38 -17.53 -13.21 -7.91
CA GLY A 38 -18.19 -12.41 -6.88
C GLY A 38 -17.33 -12.24 -5.62
N THR A 39 -16.56 -13.26 -5.24
CA THR A 39 -15.66 -13.19 -4.08
C THR A 39 -14.33 -12.50 -4.39
N GLU A 40 -13.81 -12.63 -5.61
CA GLU A 40 -12.44 -12.17 -5.94
C GLU A 40 -12.39 -10.74 -6.50
N VAL A 41 -13.43 -10.28 -7.19
CA VAL A 41 -13.42 -8.97 -7.87
C VAL A 41 -13.25 -7.81 -6.89
N GLY A 42 -13.89 -7.86 -5.73
CA GLY A 42 -13.75 -6.82 -4.71
C GLY A 42 -12.32 -6.69 -4.22
N ASP A 43 -11.68 -7.81 -3.90
CA ASP A 43 -10.30 -7.85 -3.42
C ASP A 43 -9.31 -7.37 -4.49
N LYS A 44 -9.54 -7.75 -5.75
CA LYS A 44 -8.71 -7.31 -6.87
C LYS A 44 -8.84 -5.82 -7.10
N ILE A 45 -10.05 -5.29 -7.23
CA ILE A 45 -10.27 -3.85 -7.43
C ILE A 45 -9.68 -3.07 -6.25
N GLY A 46 -9.93 -3.51 -5.02
CA GLY A 46 -9.37 -2.85 -3.84
C GLY A 46 -7.84 -2.86 -3.81
N ARG A 47 -7.20 -3.94 -4.28
CA ARG A 47 -5.73 -4.02 -4.40
C ARG A 47 -5.21 -3.04 -5.45
N GLU A 48 -5.80 -3.04 -6.64
CA GLU A 48 -5.41 -2.10 -7.72
C GLU A 48 -5.57 -0.65 -7.25
N LEU A 49 -6.67 -0.31 -6.58
CA LEU A 49 -6.90 1.04 -6.04
C LEU A 49 -5.86 1.44 -4.99
N ARG A 50 -5.45 0.52 -4.11
CA ARG A 50 -4.41 0.75 -3.09
C ARG A 50 -3.01 0.91 -3.67
N VAL A 51 -2.75 0.38 -4.87
CA VAL A 51 -1.45 0.48 -5.55
C VAL A 51 -1.24 1.84 -6.23
N TYR A 52 -2.30 2.62 -6.50
CA TYR A 52 -2.16 3.94 -7.14
C TYR A 52 -1.44 4.99 -6.28
N GLY A 53 -1.31 4.77 -4.97
CA GLY A 53 -0.51 5.62 -4.08
C GLY A 53 -1.04 5.65 -2.65
N ALA A 54 -0.44 6.50 -1.81
CA ALA A 54 -0.89 6.73 -0.44
C ALA A 54 -2.35 7.22 -0.41
N ASN A 55 -3.21 6.44 0.24
CA ASN A 55 -4.65 6.68 0.31
C ASN A 55 -5.15 7.04 1.72
N ILE A 56 -4.28 6.99 2.72
CA ILE A 56 -4.56 7.32 4.12
C ILE A 56 -3.37 8.11 4.65
N VAL A 57 -3.66 9.25 5.29
CA VAL A 57 -2.67 10.05 6.02
C VAL A 57 -2.98 9.94 7.51
N VAL A 58 -2.00 9.52 8.30
CA VAL A 58 -2.13 9.39 9.76
C VAL A 58 -1.38 10.54 10.40
N THR A 59 -2.10 11.36 11.16
CA THR A 59 -1.55 12.50 11.90
C THR A 59 -1.77 12.33 13.40
N PRO A 60 -0.91 12.90 14.25
CA PRO A 60 -1.13 12.85 15.70
C PRO A 60 -2.42 13.60 16.08
N ALA A 61 -3.11 13.12 17.12
CA ALA A 61 -4.40 13.68 17.54
C ALA A 61 -4.32 15.18 17.89
N VAL A 62 -3.18 15.64 18.42
CA VAL A 62 -2.94 17.06 18.73
C VAL A 62 -2.94 17.96 17.49
N ALA A 63 -2.59 17.42 16.31
CA ALA A 63 -2.61 18.17 15.05
C ALA A 63 -4.05 18.40 14.53
N ALA A 64 -5.03 17.65 15.03
CA ALA A 64 -6.45 17.83 14.68
C ALA A 64 -7.15 18.88 15.55
N LEU A 65 -6.48 19.43 16.57
CA LEU A 65 -7.03 20.48 17.42
C LEU A 65 -6.89 21.84 16.70
N ASP A 66 -8.00 22.53 16.52
CA ASP A 66 -7.98 23.93 16.08
C ASP A 66 -7.40 24.77 17.21
N THR A 67 -6.16 25.22 17.03
CA THR A 67 -5.43 26.03 17.99
C THR A 67 -5.62 27.52 17.74
N SER A 68 -6.52 27.90 16.83
CA SER A 68 -6.89 29.30 16.62
C SER A 68 -7.99 29.71 17.59
N VAL A 69 -7.67 30.62 18.50
CA VAL A 69 -8.68 31.36 19.27
C VAL A 69 -8.68 32.77 18.72
N ASP A 70 -9.80 33.15 18.09
CA ASP A 70 -10.00 34.50 17.51
C ASP A 70 -8.95 34.91 16.46
N GLY A 71 -8.57 33.97 15.58
CA GLY A 71 -7.62 34.22 14.49
C GLY A 71 -6.15 34.31 14.92
N VAL A 72 -5.86 34.13 16.22
CA VAL A 72 -4.50 34.06 16.76
C VAL A 72 -4.14 32.60 17.01
N ALA A 73 -3.06 32.13 16.39
CA ALA A 73 -2.51 30.81 16.64
C ALA A 73 -2.00 30.75 18.09
N VAL A 74 -2.73 30.08 18.97
CA VAL A 74 -2.26 29.76 20.31
C VAL A 74 -1.33 28.57 20.14
N ALA A 75 -0.01 28.78 20.25
CA ALA A 75 0.94 27.69 20.20
C ALA A 75 0.54 26.66 21.27
N ALA A 76 -0.03 25.52 20.84
CA ALA A 76 -0.26 24.41 21.74
C ALA A 76 1.10 23.97 22.25
N ALA A 77 1.37 24.24 23.53
CA ALA A 77 2.53 23.76 24.25
C ALA A 77 2.41 22.23 24.46
N SER A 78 2.40 21.46 23.38
CA SER A 78 2.40 20.01 23.38
C SER A 78 3.69 19.51 22.74
N ASP A 79 4.48 18.80 23.54
CA ASP A 79 5.87 18.40 23.30
C ASP A 79 6.10 17.36 22.18
N ALA A 80 5.16 17.12 21.27
CA ALA A 80 5.45 16.43 20.00
C ALA A 80 4.30 16.58 18.99
N PRO A 81 4.45 17.38 17.91
CA PRO A 81 3.54 17.37 16.77
C PRO A 81 3.76 16.14 15.86
N TYR A 82 4.46 15.12 16.34
CA TYR A 82 4.89 13.96 15.57
C TYR A 82 4.44 12.65 16.23
N LEU A 83 4.25 11.63 15.40
CA LEU A 83 4.06 10.26 15.86
C LEU A 83 5.42 9.65 16.22
N ASN A 84 5.46 8.80 17.25
CA ASN A 84 6.68 8.08 17.60
C ASN A 84 6.94 6.96 16.58
N GLU A 85 8.13 6.95 16.00
CA GLU A 85 8.56 5.94 15.03
C GLU A 85 8.46 4.50 15.59
N ALA A 86 8.74 4.32 16.89
CA ALA A 86 8.66 3.03 17.57
C ALA A 86 7.23 2.44 17.61
N ASP A 87 6.20 3.26 17.38
CA ASP A 87 4.81 2.82 17.34
C ASP A 87 4.35 2.40 15.94
N LEU A 88 5.11 2.70 14.88
CA LEU A 88 4.75 2.33 13.50
C LEU A 88 4.57 0.82 13.29
N PRO A 89 5.37 -0.08 13.90
CA PRO A 89 5.14 -1.52 13.78
C PRO A 89 3.77 -1.97 14.28
N ARG A 90 3.10 -1.19 15.16
CA ARG A 90 1.75 -1.52 15.65
C ARG A 90 0.69 -1.51 14.54
N ILE A 91 0.95 -0.88 13.40
CA ILE A 91 0.06 -0.93 12.22
C ILE A 91 -0.14 -2.39 11.77
N GLU A 92 0.89 -3.25 11.90
CA GLU A 92 0.80 -4.68 11.60
C GLU A 92 -0.01 -5.48 12.64
N GLY A 93 -0.34 -4.86 13.77
CA GLY A 93 -1.15 -5.44 14.84
C GLY A 93 -2.65 -5.16 14.74
N ILE A 94 -3.09 -4.25 13.86
CA ILE A 94 -4.50 -3.86 13.78
C ILE A 94 -5.35 -4.93 13.08
N PHE A 95 -6.65 -4.92 13.36
CA PHE A 95 -7.61 -5.83 12.73
C PHE A 95 -7.56 -5.80 11.19
N TRP A 96 -7.36 -4.61 10.62
CA TRP A 96 -7.30 -4.38 9.18
C TRP A 96 -5.90 -4.48 8.56
N ARG A 97 -4.91 -5.08 9.23
CA ARG A 97 -3.52 -5.15 8.73
C ARG A 97 -3.41 -5.67 7.28
N HIS A 98 -4.20 -6.67 6.91
CA HIS A 98 -4.19 -7.24 5.55
C HIS A 98 -4.73 -6.29 4.47
N ASN A 99 -5.35 -5.18 4.87
CA ASN A 99 -5.80 -4.12 3.98
C ASN A 99 -4.81 -2.95 3.87
N VAL A 100 -3.73 -2.95 4.66
CA VAL A 100 -2.64 -1.99 4.55
C VAL A 100 -1.54 -2.62 3.69
N THR A 101 -1.24 -2.05 2.53
CA THR A 101 -0.24 -2.61 1.60
C THR A 101 1.18 -2.14 1.93
N ALA A 102 1.32 -0.89 2.34
CA ALA A 102 2.55 -0.27 2.81
C ALA A 102 2.22 1.03 3.54
N PHE A 103 3.18 1.53 4.32
CA PHE A 103 3.22 2.85 4.92
C PHE A 103 4.65 3.42 4.86
N SER A 104 4.77 4.74 4.82
CA SER A 104 6.05 5.45 4.83
C SER A 104 5.92 6.62 5.82
N PRO A 105 6.66 6.64 6.93
CA PRO A 105 6.68 7.81 7.79
C PRO A 105 7.32 8.98 7.06
N GLU A 106 6.85 10.19 7.34
CA GLU A 106 7.39 11.41 6.73
C GLU A 106 7.72 12.40 7.83
N PHE A 107 8.95 12.92 7.78
CA PHE A 107 9.45 13.94 8.67
C PHE A 107 9.94 15.13 7.85
N ALA A 108 9.11 16.17 7.76
CA ALA A 108 9.45 17.38 7.03
C ALA A 108 10.30 18.33 7.89
N THR A 109 11.43 18.76 7.35
CA THR A 109 12.33 19.75 7.94
C THR A 109 12.91 20.63 6.83
N GLU A 110 13.74 21.60 7.20
CA GLU A 110 14.47 22.42 6.24
C GLU A 110 15.97 22.21 6.44
N ALA A 111 16.72 22.13 5.33
CA ALA A 111 18.17 22.04 5.35
C ALA A 111 18.78 23.21 4.57
N GLU A 112 19.94 23.68 5.03
CA GLU A 112 20.77 24.59 4.24
C GLU A 112 21.74 23.78 3.39
N VAL A 113 21.67 23.97 2.08
CA VAL A 113 22.59 23.37 1.11
C VAL A 113 23.43 24.46 0.46
N GLN A 114 24.70 24.16 0.27
CA GLN A 114 25.62 25.07 -0.40
C GLN A 114 25.65 24.78 -1.90
N ALA A 115 25.19 25.74 -2.70
CA ALA A 115 25.21 25.70 -4.16
C ALA A 115 26.27 26.70 -4.67
N GLY A 116 27.52 26.24 -4.78
CA GLY A 116 28.65 27.11 -5.07
C GLY A 116 28.91 28.15 -3.97
N VAL A 117 28.65 29.43 -4.26
CA VAL A 117 28.86 30.55 -3.32
C VAL A 117 27.59 30.89 -2.52
N GLN A 118 26.41 30.41 -2.95
CA GLN A 118 25.14 30.73 -2.32
C GLN A 118 24.71 29.61 -1.35
N LYS A 119 24.13 30.00 -0.21
CA LYS A 119 23.43 29.09 0.69
C LYS A 119 21.95 29.12 0.35
N LEU A 120 21.40 27.96 0.03
CA LEU A 120 19.98 27.79 -0.28
C LEU A 120 19.33 26.99 0.84
N ARG A 121 18.22 27.50 1.37
CA ARG A 121 17.39 26.78 2.33
C ARG A 121 16.34 25.99 1.54
N ILE A 122 16.36 24.67 1.68
CA ILE A 122 15.49 23.76 0.93
C ILE A 122 14.65 22.91 1.90
N PRO A 123 13.39 22.60 1.54
CA PRO A 123 12.62 21.61 2.29
C PRO A 123 13.22 20.21 2.06
N VAL A 124 13.34 19.45 3.14
CA VAL A 124 13.82 18.07 3.16
C VAL A 124 12.78 17.22 3.88
N VAL A 125 12.46 16.06 3.31
CA VAL A 125 11.57 15.09 3.93
C VAL A 125 12.37 13.83 4.23
N GLY A 126 12.51 13.50 5.51
CA GLY A 126 13.01 12.21 5.95
C GLY A 126 11.90 11.17 5.81
N THR A 127 12.20 10.05 5.17
CA THR A 127 11.27 8.93 5.02
C THR A 127 12.03 7.63 4.93
N TRP A 128 11.31 6.53 5.03
CA TRP A 128 11.79 5.20 4.71
C TRP A 128 11.60 4.96 3.20
N PHE A 129 12.66 4.67 2.45
CA PHE A 129 12.59 4.30 1.04
C PHE A 129 12.21 2.82 0.89
N GLU A 130 12.90 1.94 1.60
CA GLU A 130 12.63 0.50 1.69
C GLU A 130 13.03 -0.05 3.06
N HIS A 131 12.07 -0.12 3.98
CA HIS A 131 12.29 -0.49 5.37
C HIS A 131 11.63 -1.82 5.71
N ARG A 132 12.33 -2.67 6.47
CA ARG A 132 11.77 -3.92 6.97
C ARG A 132 11.21 -3.72 8.38
N VAL A 133 9.91 -3.97 8.53
CA VAL A 133 9.22 -3.89 9.82
C VAL A 133 8.83 -5.28 10.28
N THR A 134 9.08 -5.56 11.55
CA THR A 134 8.69 -6.81 12.20
C THR A 134 7.75 -6.54 13.37
N PHE A 135 6.64 -7.27 13.46
CA PHE A 135 5.69 -7.15 14.56
C PHE A 135 5.10 -8.53 14.90
N GLY A 136 5.49 -9.09 16.05
CA GLY A 136 5.19 -10.49 16.38
C GLY A 136 5.76 -11.43 15.32
N ASP A 137 4.90 -12.26 14.72
CA ASP A 137 5.27 -13.16 13.63
C ASP A 137 5.15 -12.51 12.23
N SER A 138 4.65 -11.27 12.13
CA SER A 138 4.55 -10.55 10.85
C SER A 138 5.89 -9.91 10.50
N GLN A 139 6.29 -10.07 9.23
CA GLN A 139 7.38 -9.33 8.63
C GLN A 139 6.92 -8.75 7.30
N ILE A 140 7.03 -7.43 7.17
CA ILE A 140 6.71 -6.73 5.93
C ILE A 140 7.87 -5.83 5.51
N VAL A 141 7.99 -5.63 4.21
CA VAL A 141 8.85 -4.58 3.64
C VAL A 141 7.94 -3.45 3.21
N THR A 142 8.19 -2.25 3.71
CA THR A 142 7.38 -1.04 3.51
C THR A 142 8.26 0.12 3.08
N GLY A 143 7.69 1.28 2.79
CA GLY A 143 8.45 2.48 2.44
C GLY A 143 7.88 3.25 1.26
N TRP A 144 8.55 4.36 0.95
CA TRP A 144 8.16 5.37 -0.02
C TRP A 144 8.00 4.78 -1.41
N GLN A 145 8.85 3.84 -1.82
CA GLN A 145 8.74 3.21 -3.13
C GLN A 145 7.39 2.49 -3.31
N LYS A 146 6.83 1.92 -2.24
CA LYS A 146 5.52 1.22 -2.30
C LYS A 146 4.35 2.18 -2.13
N THR A 147 4.47 3.22 -1.32
CA THR A 147 3.41 4.21 -1.10
C THR A 147 3.33 5.24 -2.24
N HIS A 148 4.40 5.42 -3.01
CA HIS A 148 4.52 6.35 -4.12
C HIS A 148 4.87 5.61 -5.41
N ALA A 149 4.12 4.56 -5.74
CA ALA A 149 4.35 3.76 -6.96
C ALA A 149 4.27 4.57 -8.28
N TRP A 150 3.69 5.77 -8.24
CA TRP A 150 3.65 6.71 -9.37
C TRP A 150 4.97 7.45 -9.58
N ALA A 151 5.82 7.52 -8.56
CA ALA A 151 7.06 8.28 -8.58
C ALA A 151 8.21 7.41 -9.11
N THR A 152 9.13 8.05 -9.85
CA THR A 152 10.29 7.38 -10.44
C THR A 152 11.56 8.04 -9.95
N ILE A 153 12.55 7.21 -9.61
CA ILE A 153 13.90 7.65 -9.26
C ILE A 153 14.82 7.28 -10.41
N ASP A 154 15.60 8.27 -10.84
CA ASP A 154 16.69 8.06 -11.80
C ASP A 154 17.94 7.68 -11.02
N GLY A 155 18.56 6.55 -11.36
CA GLY A 155 19.64 5.94 -10.58
C GLY A 155 19.16 4.93 -9.53
N LYS A 156 19.92 4.81 -8.43
CA LYS A 156 19.68 3.84 -7.35
C LYS A 156 18.73 4.42 -6.29
N LEU A 157 17.82 3.59 -5.77
CA LEU A 157 16.99 3.94 -4.60
C LEU A 157 17.89 4.15 -3.37
N PRO A 158 17.74 5.27 -2.62
CA PRO A 158 18.49 5.50 -1.40
C PRO A 158 18.27 4.38 -0.37
N HIS A 159 19.34 3.95 0.31
CA HIS A 159 19.26 3.01 1.42
C HIS A 159 18.98 3.75 2.73
N ASP A 160 18.01 3.25 3.50
CA ASP A 160 17.57 3.88 4.76
C ASP A 160 18.68 4.01 5.82
N GLU A 161 19.70 3.17 5.76
CA GLU A 161 20.83 3.15 6.70
C GLU A 161 22.10 3.86 6.16
N ALA A 162 22.00 4.50 4.99
CA ALA A 162 23.12 5.19 4.35
C ALA A 162 22.85 6.69 4.19
N ASP A 163 23.93 7.47 4.05
CA ASP A 163 23.86 8.90 3.72
C ASP A 163 23.56 9.12 2.22
N GLU A 164 22.48 8.52 1.74
CA GLU A 164 21.99 8.61 0.36
C GLU A 164 20.71 9.49 0.34
N ILE A 165 20.52 10.28 -0.72
CA ILE A 165 19.35 11.17 -0.85
C ILE A 165 18.72 11.05 -2.24
N ALA A 166 17.42 11.34 -2.31
CA ALA A 166 16.72 11.60 -3.56
C ALA A 166 16.42 13.10 -3.68
N ALA A 167 16.75 13.69 -4.84
CA ALA A 167 16.46 15.08 -5.13
C ALA A 167 15.40 15.20 -6.23
N GLY A 168 14.46 16.13 -6.05
CA GLY A 168 13.50 16.44 -7.11
C GLY A 168 14.21 16.94 -8.37
N ARG A 169 13.75 16.52 -9.55
CA ARG A 169 14.42 16.80 -10.85
C ARG A 169 14.77 18.28 -11.06
N LYS A 170 13.88 19.20 -10.65
CA LYS A 170 14.11 20.64 -10.75
C LYS A 170 15.28 21.08 -9.84
N LEU A 171 15.27 20.65 -8.59
CA LEU A 171 16.32 20.97 -7.62
C LEU A 171 17.67 20.36 -8.04
N ALA A 172 17.66 19.12 -8.55
CA ALA A 172 18.87 18.48 -9.07
C ALA A 172 19.50 19.29 -10.23
N GLY A 173 18.66 19.85 -11.11
CA GLY A 173 19.11 20.73 -12.20
C GLY A 173 19.70 22.06 -11.70
N GLU A 174 19.11 22.67 -10.67
CA GLU A 174 19.62 23.91 -10.06
C GLU A 174 20.93 23.71 -9.28
N LEU A 175 21.08 22.55 -8.64
CA LEU A 175 22.29 22.16 -7.91
C LEU A 175 23.36 21.51 -8.80
N HIS A 176 23.06 21.27 -10.08
CA HIS A 176 23.92 20.56 -11.03
C HIS A 176 24.40 19.18 -10.52
N VAL A 177 23.53 18.45 -9.83
CA VAL A 177 23.81 17.09 -9.34
C VAL A 177 23.19 16.04 -10.26
N ALA A 178 23.93 14.95 -10.46
CA ALA A 178 23.51 13.80 -11.28
C ALA A 178 23.33 12.56 -10.38
N PRO A 179 22.57 11.55 -10.84
CA PRO A 179 22.47 10.28 -10.15
C PRO A 179 23.87 9.64 -9.95
N GLY A 180 24.10 9.11 -8.75
CA GLY A 180 25.29 8.33 -8.41
C GLY A 180 25.18 6.87 -8.78
#